data_AF-A0AA41KJJ1-F1
#
_entry.id   AF-A0AA41KJJ1-F1
#
_cell.length_a   1.000
_cell.length_b   1.000
_cell.length_c   1.000
_cell.angle_alpha   90.00
_cell.angle_beta   90.00
_cell.angle_gamma   90.00
#
_symmetry.space_group_name_H-M   'P 1'
#
loop_
_entity.id
_entity.type
_entity.pdbx_description
1 polymer ?
#
loop_
_entity_poly.entity_id
_entity_poly.type
_entity_poly.pdbx_seq_one_letter_code
_entity_poly.pdbx_strand_id
1 'polypeptide(L)'
;MSSDESTDADARWSRRGFLAAGTAVGLGAIGIGATAAQNDAQSTSRTFTVRIENVSDGSTLDTTDGTTAIPLSPGAYAVHTRDEPIFSSGHPERDNGLEEIAEDGMPGRLVESLHARNTVLESGAFTTPDGADGPAPIGPGDAYEFTVAAERGRPTRYLSLVTMFIQSNDLFYSLGGASGLALFSGDGNAPVAGDVTDRVGLWDAGTEVNEEPGVGADQAPRQRGANVGLVERGTVAPIAEVNGYDYPATEDVVRVRITPNDTE
;
A
#
# COMPACT_ATOMS: atom_id res chain seq x y z
N MET A 1 -68.11 -5.60 7.98
CA MET A 1 -68.64 -5.27 9.32
C MET A 1 -67.42 -5.17 10.24
N SER A 2 -67.03 -3.98 10.72
CA SER A 2 -67.47 -3.33 11.98
C SER A 2 -67.19 -4.24 13.18
N SER A 3 -66.58 -3.88 14.31
CA SER A 3 -66.12 -2.62 14.97
C SER A 3 -65.54 -3.14 16.32
N ASP A 4 -64.34 -2.75 16.74
CA ASP A 4 -63.99 -1.67 17.69
C ASP A 4 -63.83 -2.14 19.15
N GLU A 5 -63.00 -1.37 19.87
CA GLU A 5 -62.69 -1.31 21.31
C GLU A 5 -61.79 -2.39 21.94
N SER A 6 -61.01 -2.12 22.99
CA SER A 6 -60.25 -0.99 23.56
C SER A 6 -59.71 -1.56 24.89
N THR A 7 -58.48 -1.24 25.32
CA THR A 7 -58.01 -1.33 26.73
C THR A 7 -56.58 -0.76 26.82
N ASP A 8 -56.07 -0.44 28.01
CA ASP A 8 -56.20 0.78 28.81
C ASP A 8 -54.96 0.85 29.73
N ALA A 9 -54.69 2.02 30.32
CA ALA A 9 -53.93 2.29 31.56
C ALA A 9 -52.38 2.21 31.65
N ASP A 10 -51.75 3.39 31.57
CA ASP A 10 -51.03 4.15 32.63
C ASP A 10 -50.28 3.46 33.81
N ALA A 11 -49.02 3.90 34.06
CA ALA A 11 -48.44 4.28 35.38
C ALA A 11 -46.95 4.70 35.23
N ARG A 12 -46.56 5.98 35.23
CA ARG A 12 -46.15 6.85 36.36
C ARG A 12 -45.20 6.22 37.41
N TRP A 13 -43.96 6.73 37.51
CA TRP A 13 -43.23 6.79 38.78
C TRP A 13 -42.72 8.21 39.10
N SER A 14 -42.86 8.51 40.38
CA SER A 14 -42.92 9.79 41.08
C SER A 14 -41.58 10.49 41.36
N ARG A 15 -41.70 11.82 41.51
CA ARG A 15 -40.70 12.79 41.97
C ARG A 15 -40.51 12.73 43.51
N ARG A 16 -39.26 12.83 43.95
CA ARG A 16 -38.82 13.39 45.25
C ARG A 16 -37.66 14.34 44.89
N GLY A 17 -37.62 15.63 45.21
CA GLY A 17 -38.20 16.38 46.31
C GLY A 17 -37.07 16.75 47.28
N PHE A 18 -36.37 17.87 47.05
CA PHE A 18 -35.71 18.67 48.09
C PHE A 18 -35.52 20.11 47.58
N LEU A 19 -36.28 21.03 48.19
CA LEU A 19 -36.02 22.47 48.19
C LEU A 19 -35.09 22.77 49.37
N ALA A 20 -34.06 23.56 49.12
CA ALA A 20 -33.46 24.44 50.13
C ALA A 20 -33.48 25.85 49.54
N ALA A 21 -34.23 26.74 50.20
CA ALA A 21 -34.31 28.15 49.89
C ALA A 21 -33.10 28.89 50.49
N GLY A 22 -32.45 29.73 49.68
CA GLY A 22 -31.43 30.67 50.11
C GLY A 22 -31.37 31.82 49.11
N THR A 23 -32.06 32.91 49.39
CA THR A 23 -31.98 34.17 48.64
C THR A 23 -30.74 34.96 49.06
N ALA A 24 -29.85 35.24 48.12
CA ALA A 24 -28.98 36.42 48.15
C ALA A 24 -28.78 36.91 46.71
N VAL A 25 -29.24 38.13 46.45
CA VAL A 25 -29.04 38.86 45.20
C VAL A 25 -27.60 39.36 45.16
N GLY A 26 -26.86 38.99 44.13
CA GLY A 26 -25.55 39.55 43.79
C GLY A 26 -25.44 39.68 42.27
N LEU A 27 -25.52 40.91 41.78
CA LEU A 27 -25.19 41.27 40.39
C LEU A 27 -23.70 40.98 40.17
N GLY A 28 -23.39 40.07 39.25
CA GLY A 28 -22.01 39.72 38.90
C GLY A 28 -21.99 39.08 37.51
N ALA A 29 -21.05 39.51 36.69
CA ALA A 29 -21.11 39.46 35.24
C ALA A 29 -20.92 38.08 34.59
N ILE A 30 -21.36 38.04 33.33
CA ILE A 30 -21.06 37.14 32.21
C ILE A 30 -19.75 36.34 32.37
N GLY A 31 -19.84 35.03 32.14
CA GLY A 31 -18.67 34.16 31.99
C GLY A 31 -19.04 32.70 31.75
N ILE A 32 -19.69 32.39 30.62
CA ILE A 32 -19.75 31.01 30.10
C ILE A 32 -18.34 30.71 29.57
N GLY A 33 -17.46 30.23 30.44
CA GLY A 33 -16.13 29.75 30.08
C GLY A 33 -16.18 28.27 29.72
N ALA A 34 -16.73 27.93 28.56
CA ALA A 34 -16.41 26.67 27.91
C ALA A 34 -14.99 26.78 27.36
N THR A 35 -14.05 26.05 27.96
CA THR A 35 -12.81 25.67 27.27
C THR A 35 -12.74 24.15 27.27
N ALA A 36 -13.64 23.53 26.49
CA ALA A 36 -13.26 22.29 25.85
C ALA A 36 -12.12 22.68 24.90
N ALA A 37 -10.89 22.37 25.28
CA ALA A 37 -9.76 22.43 24.38
C ALA A 37 -10.13 21.54 23.18
N GLN A 38 -10.57 22.17 22.10
CA GLN A 38 -10.58 21.56 20.78
C GLN A 38 -9.13 21.23 20.46
N ASN A 39 -8.73 19.99 20.74
CA ASN A 39 -7.64 19.36 20.02
C ASN A 39 -8.14 19.06 18.61
N ASP A 40 -8.42 20.12 17.84
CA ASP A 40 -8.39 20.06 16.39
C ASP A 40 -6.90 19.98 16.03
N ALA A 41 -6.31 18.80 16.22
CA ALA A 41 -5.21 18.38 15.38
C ALA A 41 -5.80 18.28 13.98
N GLN A 42 -5.89 19.42 13.31
CA GLN A 42 -6.39 19.57 11.96
C GLN A 42 -5.73 18.46 11.13
N SER A 43 -6.52 17.49 10.66
CA SER A 43 -6.05 16.39 9.83
C SER A 43 -5.56 17.01 8.53
N THR A 44 -4.30 17.39 8.52
CA THR A 44 -3.64 17.98 7.35
C THR A 44 -3.33 16.80 6.45
N SER A 45 -4.25 16.54 5.52
CA SER A 45 -3.95 15.68 4.38
C SER A 45 -2.74 16.27 3.66
N ARG A 46 -1.80 15.41 3.30
CA ARG A 46 -0.60 15.78 2.56
C ARG A 46 -0.47 14.87 1.35
N THR A 47 -0.14 15.47 0.22
CA THR A 47 0.20 14.75 -1.01
C THR A 47 1.69 14.39 -0.99
N PHE A 48 2.00 13.19 -1.44
CA PHE A 48 3.36 12.69 -1.62
C PHE A 48 3.54 12.31 -3.09
N THR A 49 4.58 12.84 -3.73
CA THR A 49 5.05 12.33 -5.02
C THR A 49 5.93 11.11 -4.76
N VAL A 50 5.60 10.00 -5.40
CA VAL A 50 6.35 8.74 -5.36
C VAL A 50 6.98 8.55 -6.73
N ARG A 51 8.31 8.39 -6.74
CA ARG A 51 9.07 8.10 -7.95
C ARG A 51 9.77 6.75 -7.81
N ILE A 52 9.57 5.88 -8.80
CA ILE A 52 10.18 4.55 -8.90
C ILE A 52 11.07 4.56 -10.14
N GLU A 53 12.38 4.54 -9.96
CA GLU A 53 13.37 4.61 -11.05
C GLU A 53 14.01 3.23 -11.22
N ASN A 54 14.15 2.79 -12.47
CA ASN A 54 14.98 1.63 -12.79
C ASN A 54 16.43 2.09 -12.92
N VAL A 55 17.27 1.64 -12.00
CA VAL A 55 18.69 1.98 -11.93
C VAL A 55 19.60 0.83 -12.37
N SER A 56 19.02 -0.28 -12.84
CA SER A 56 19.78 -1.36 -13.47
C SER A 56 20.43 -0.90 -14.78
N ASP A 57 21.42 -1.66 -15.22
CA ASP A 57 22.06 -1.53 -16.52
C ASP A 57 22.36 -2.92 -17.11
N GLY A 58 22.94 -2.96 -18.32
CA GLY A 58 23.23 -4.21 -19.02
C GLY A 58 24.25 -5.14 -18.34
N SER A 59 24.80 -4.75 -17.19
CA SER A 59 25.73 -5.54 -16.37
C SER A 59 25.18 -5.92 -15.00
N THR A 60 23.97 -5.47 -14.63
CA THR A 60 23.41 -5.68 -13.28
C THR A 60 23.09 -7.14 -12.99
N LEU A 61 22.55 -7.89 -13.96
CA LEU A 61 22.26 -9.31 -13.80
C LEU A 61 23.28 -10.13 -14.58
N ASP A 62 24.05 -10.96 -13.88
CA ASP A 62 24.96 -11.94 -14.48
C ASP A 62 24.25 -13.29 -14.60
N THR A 63 24.26 -13.87 -15.80
CA THR A 63 23.54 -15.10 -16.11
C THR A 63 24.41 -16.04 -16.94
N THR A 64 24.00 -17.29 -17.08
CA THR A 64 24.66 -18.27 -17.93
C THR A 64 24.67 -17.88 -19.42
N ASP A 65 23.75 -17.01 -19.86
CA ASP A 65 23.68 -16.48 -21.24
C ASP A 65 24.36 -15.10 -21.41
N GLY A 66 25.01 -14.60 -20.36
CA GLY A 66 25.69 -13.30 -20.32
C GLY A 66 24.98 -12.29 -19.43
N THR A 67 25.45 -11.05 -19.45
CA THR A 67 24.89 -10.01 -18.57
C THR A 67 23.71 -9.29 -19.21
N THR A 68 22.74 -8.87 -18.39
CA THR A 68 21.56 -8.14 -18.86
C THR A 68 21.04 -7.15 -17.81
N ALA A 69 20.17 -6.24 -18.26
CA ALA A 69 19.41 -5.35 -17.39
C ALA A 69 18.15 -6.03 -16.86
N ILE A 70 17.56 -5.43 -15.84
CA ILE A 70 16.33 -5.91 -15.21
C ILE A 70 15.24 -4.84 -15.39
N PRO A 71 14.39 -4.96 -16.43
CA PRO A 71 13.21 -4.12 -16.55
C PRO A 71 12.27 -4.29 -15.35
N LEU A 72 11.46 -3.26 -15.06
CA LEU A 72 10.38 -3.32 -14.07
C LEU A 72 9.03 -3.17 -14.77
N SER A 73 8.04 -3.93 -14.34
CA SER A 73 6.71 -3.86 -14.95
C SER A 73 5.89 -2.68 -14.42
N PRO A 74 4.76 -2.36 -15.08
CA PRO A 74 3.65 -1.71 -14.41
C PRO A 74 3.32 -2.39 -13.08
N GLY A 75 2.82 -1.60 -12.12
CA GLY A 75 2.56 -2.11 -10.78
C GLY A 75 1.37 -1.44 -10.11
N ALA A 76 1.15 -1.80 -8.86
CA ALA A 76 0.03 -1.33 -8.06
C ALA A 76 0.51 -0.77 -6.72
N TYR A 77 -0.27 0.16 -6.18
CA TYR A 77 -0.05 0.71 -4.84
C TYR A 77 -1.33 0.72 -4.01
N ALA A 78 -1.16 0.83 -2.70
CA ALA A 78 -2.22 1.08 -1.74
C ALA A 78 -1.75 2.04 -0.65
N VAL A 79 -2.56 3.07 -0.36
CA VAL A 79 -2.51 3.80 0.91
C VAL A 79 -3.50 3.14 1.87
N HIS A 80 -3.01 2.69 3.02
CA HIS A 80 -3.82 1.89 3.95
C HIS A 80 -3.49 2.19 5.41
N THR A 81 -4.27 1.62 6.32
CA THR A 81 -4.13 1.86 7.77
C THR A 81 -3.60 0.66 8.55
N ARG A 82 -3.79 -0.56 8.02
CA ARG A 82 -3.40 -1.87 8.58
C ARG A 82 -3.77 -2.99 7.59
N ASP A 83 -3.56 -4.24 8.00
CA ASP A 83 -4.05 -5.49 7.38
C ASP A 83 -3.33 -5.93 6.09
N GLU A 84 -2.01 -5.68 6.01
CA GLU A 84 -1.11 -6.20 4.98
C GLU A 84 -1.80 -6.42 3.62
N PRO A 85 -2.23 -5.32 2.96
CA PRO A 85 -3.36 -5.40 2.05
C PRO A 85 -3.06 -6.16 0.75
N ILE A 86 -1.78 -6.22 0.36
CA ILE A 86 -1.32 -6.92 -0.84
C ILE A 86 -1.08 -8.40 -0.55
N PHE A 87 -0.20 -8.73 0.40
CA PHE A 87 0.17 -10.10 0.74
C PHE A 87 0.45 -10.26 2.23
N SER A 88 0.57 -11.51 2.71
CA SER A 88 1.13 -11.82 4.04
C SER A 88 2.36 -12.70 3.87
N SER A 89 3.45 -12.35 4.54
CA SER A 89 4.67 -13.17 4.54
C SER A 89 4.37 -14.57 5.10
N GLY A 90 4.92 -15.60 4.46
CA GLY A 90 4.77 -17.00 4.85
C GLY A 90 3.37 -17.58 4.65
N HIS A 91 2.52 -16.91 3.87
CA HIS A 91 1.19 -17.42 3.48
C HIS A 91 1.11 -17.52 1.95
N PRO A 92 0.28 -18.44 1.41
CA PRO A 92 -0.01 -18.44 -0.02
C PRO A 92 -0.53 -17.09 -0.49
N GLU A 93 -0.32 -16.80 -1.77
CA GLU A 93 -1.00 -15.68 -2.42
C GLU A 93 -2.54 -15.82 -2.27
N ARG A 94 -3.26 -14.69 -2.36
CA ARG A 94 -4.65 -14.60 -1.89
C ARG A 94 -5.67 -14.63 -3.03
N ASP A 95 -5.29 -15.10 -4.21
CA ASP A 95 -6.03 -15.00 -5.47
C ASP A 95 -6.57 -13.58 -5.70
N ASN A 96 -5.74 -12.59 -5.37
CA ASN A 96 -6.15 -11.18 -5.29
C ASN A 96 -5.58 -10.30 -6.39
N GLY A 97 -4.82 -10.84 -7.34
CA GLY A 97 -4.13 -10.05 -8.36
C GLY A 97 -2.60 -9.99 -8.21
N LEU A 98 -2.02 -10.56 -7.14
CA LEU A 98 -0.58 -10.50 -6.92
C LEU A 98 0.18 -11.36 -7.94
N GLU A 99 -0.30 -12.58 -8.19
CA GLU A 99 0.25 -13.51 -9.19
C GLU A 99 0.34 -12.81 -10.56
N GLU A 100 -0.73 -12.15 -10.99
CA GLU A 100 -0.77 -11.47 -12.28
C GLU A 100 0.21 -10.29 -12.39
N ILE A 101 0.63 -9.69 -11.27
CA ILE A 101 1.75 -8.73 -11.30
C ILE A 101 3.09 -9.45 -11.32
N ALA A 102 3.25 -10.46 -10.45
CA ALA A 102 4.51 -11.15 -10.24
C ALA A 102 4.98 -11.93 -11.48
N GLU A 103 4.04 -12.47 -12.26
CA GLU A 103 4.33 -13.27 -13.46
C GLU A 103 4.18 -12.48 -14.77
N ASP A 104 3.20 -11.56 -14.82
CA ASP A 104 2.80 -10.92 -16.08
C ASP A 104 2.86 -9.39 -16.06
N GLY A 105 3.16 -8.78 -14.91
CA GLY A 105 3.20 -7.32 -14.78
C GLY A 105 1.84 -6.64 -14.99
N MET A 106 0.73 -7.31 -14.67
CA MET A 106 -0.63 -6.84 -14.90
C MET A 106 -1.34 -6.39 -13.60
N PRO A 107 -1.34 -5.08 -13.26
CA PRO A 107 -1.81 -4.63 -11.96
C PRO A 107 -3.33 -4.53 -11.78
N GLY A 108 -4.12 -4.72 -12.85
CA GLY A 108 -5.56 -4.40 -12.85
C GLY A 108 -6.34 -5.11 -11.76
N ARG A 109 -6.21 -6.44 -11.68
CA ARG A 109 -6.95 -7.26 -10.71
C ARG A 109 -6.57 -6.92 -9.26
N LEU A 110 -5.28 -6.66 -9.02
CA LEU A 110 -4.82 -6.28 -7.68
C LEU A 110 -5.42 -4.94 -7.26
N VAL A 111 -5.45 -3.95 -8.15
CA VAL A 111 -6.06 -2.64 -7.87
C VAL A 111 -7.53 -2.78 -7.52
N GLU A 112 -8.29 -3.60 -8.27
CA GLU A 112 -9.70 -3.87 -7.98
C GLU A 112 -9.88 -4.54 -6.61
N SER A 113 -9.08 -5.55 -6.30
CA SER A 113 -9.12 -6.25 -5.02
C SER A 113 -8.78 -5.34 -3.83
N LEU A 114 -7.74 -4.51 -3.98
CA LEU A 114 -7.33 -3.53 -2.97
C LEU A 114 -8.43 -2.49 -2.73
N HIS A 115 -9.07 -1.99 -3.78
CA HIS A 115 -10.15 -1.01 -3.68
C HIS A 115 -11.34 -1.54 -2.87
N ALA A 116 -11.59 -2.85 -2.90
CA ALA A 116 -12.67 -3.48 -2.15
C ALA A 116 -12.36 -3.66 -0.64
N ARG A 117 -11.13 -3.39 -0.17
CA ARG A 117 -10.72 -3.58 1.22
C ARG A 117 -11.02 -2.33 2.06
N ASN A 118 -11.79 -2.50 3.14
CA ASN A 118 -12.12 -1.41 4.07
C ASN A 118 -10.92 -0.71 4.73
N THR A 119 -9.73 -1.34 4.76
CA THR A 119 -8.52 -0.75 5.33
C THR A 119 -7.66 0.01 4.34
N VAL A 120 -7.97 -0.11 3.04
CA VAL A 120 -7.35 0.63 1.94
C VAL A 120 -8.16 1.89 1.71
N LEU A 121 -7.48 3.03 1.71
CA LEU A 121 -8.07 4.36 1.54
C LEU A 121 -7.93 4.86 0.10
N GLU A 122 -6.85 4.44 -0.54
CA GLU A 122 -6.54 4.75 -1.93
C GLU A 122 -5.79 3.56 -2.52
N SER A 123 -6.10 3.17 -3.75
CA SER A 123 -5.32 2.20 -4.52
C SER A 123 -5.32 2.61 -5.99
N GLY A 124 -4.26 2.27 -6.70
CA GLY A 124 -4.10 2.63 -8.10
C GLY A 124 -3.00 1.83 -8.79
N ALA A 125 -3.00 1.90 -10.11
CA ALA A 125 -1.93 1.34 -10.93
C ALA A 125 -0.99 2.45 -11.39
N PHE A 126 0.31 2.20 -11.36
CA PHE A 126 1.30 3.00 -12.08
C PHE A 126 1.76 2.18 -13.30
N THR A 127 1.46 2.70 -14.49
CA THR A 127 1.58 1.91 -15.74
C THR A 127 2.34 2.63 -16.84
N THR A 128 2.29 3.97 -16.84
CA THR A 128 2.90 4.82 -17.87
C THR A 128 4.21 5.38 -17.35
N PRO A 129 5.35 5.08 -18.01
CA PRO A 129 6.62 5.72 -17.69
C PRO A 129 6.53 7.25 -17.75
N ASP A 130 7.30 7.93 -16.93
CA ASP A 130 7.43 9.38 -16.91
C ASP A 130 7.84 9.90 -18.30
N GLY A 131 7.04 10.82 -18.86
CA GLY A 131 7.22 11.34 -20.22
C GLY A 131 6.72 10.44 -21.36
N ALA A 132 6.12 9.28 -21.10
CA ALA A 132 5.54 8.41 -22.12
C ALA A 132 4.03 8.67 -22.37
N ASP A 133 3.55 8.30 -23.55
CA ASP A 133 2.15 8.49 -23.98
C ASP A 133 1.22 7.31 -23.62
N GLY A 134 1.75 6.24 -23.02
CA GLY A 134 0.94 5.08 -22.66
C GLY A 134 1.66 4.01 -21.82
N PRO A 135 0.93 2.97 -21.40
CA PRO A 135 1.45 1.92 -20.53
C PRO A 135 2.64 1.16 -21.12
N ALA A 136 3.71 1.00 -20.34
CA ALA A 136 4.88 0.21 -20.71
C ALA A 136 5.73 -0.14 -19.47
N PRO A 137 6.49 -1.25 -19.49
CA PRO A 137 7.60 -1.48 -18.56
C PRO A 137 8.64 -0.36 -18.60
N ILE A 138 9.39 -0.18 -17.51
CA ILE A 138 10.55 0.74 -17.45
C ILE A 138 11.87 -0.03 -17.53
N GLY A 139 12.76 0.42 -18.41
CA GLY A 139 14.15 -0.07 -18.51
C GLY A 139 15.14 0.88 -17.83
N PRO A 140 16.45 0.60 -17.94
CA PRO A 140 17.52 1.44 -17.38
C PRO A 140 17.32 2.95 -17.61
N GLY A 141 17.22 3.72 -16.52
CA GLY A 141 17.08 5.18 -16.52
C GLY A 141 15.64 5.71 -16.64
N ASP A 142 14.67 4.85 -16.98
CA ASP A 142 13.26 5.21 -17.00
C ASP A 142 12.65 5.12 -15.59
N ALA A 143 11.50 5.79 -15.39
CA ALA A 143 10.84 5.82 -14.09
C ALA A 143 9.31 5.84 -14.23
N TYR A 144 8.62 5.40 -13.18
CA TYR A 144 7.23 5.76 -12.91
C TYR A 144 7.16 6.89 -11.91
N GLU A 145 6.18 7.78 -12.06
CA GLU A 145 5.89 8.84 -11.10
C GLU A 145 4.38 9.00 -10.91
N PHE A 146 3.95 9.07 -9.65
CA PHE A 146 2.56 9.28 -9.29
C PHE A 146 2.45 9.98 -7.94
N THR A 147 1.24 10.42 -7.58
CA THR A 147 0.97 11.08 -6.30
C THR A 147 -0.04 10.30 -5.48
N VAL A 148 0.15 10.28 -4.17
CA VAL A 148 -0.80 9.73 -3.20
C VAL A 148 -1.13 10.74 -2.12
N ALA A 149 -2.34 10.68 -1.56
CA ALA A 149 -2.71 11.55 -0.42
C ALA A 149 -2.79 10.75 0.88
N ALA A 150 -2.24 11.30 1.96
CA ALA A 150 -2.35 10.70 3.27
C ALA A 150 -2.51 11.73 4.40
N GLU A 151 -3.39 11.40 5.32
CA GLU A 151 -3.62 12.19 6.53
C GLU A 151 -2.60 11.85 7.62
N ARG A 152 -2.04 12.88 8.25
CA ARG A 152 -1.26 12.71 9.47
C ARG A 152 -2.20 12.33 10.63
N GLY A 153 -1.76 11.40 11.48
CA GLY A 153 -2.42 11.12 12.75
C GLY A 153 -2.65 9.64 12.98
N ARG A 154 -3.73 9.32 13.70
CA ARG A 154 -4.15 7.93 13.97
C ARG A 154 -5.47 7.63 13.26
N PRO A 155 -5.62 6.43 12.66
CA PRO A 155 -4.59 5.39 12.53
C PRO A 155 -3.42 5.84 11.63
N THR A 156 -2.25 5.21 11.76
CA THR A 156 -1.11 5.51 10.87
C THR A 156 -1.51 5.23 9.42
N ARG A 157 -1.00 6.02 8.47
CA ARG A 157 -1.13 5.77 7.03
C ARG A 157 0.14 5.13 6.50
N TYR A 158 0.01 4.03 5.80
CA TYR A 158 1.09 3.28 5.18
C TYR A 158 0.92 3.31 3.67
N LEU A 159 2.03 3.34 2.95
CA LEU A 159 2.11 3.11 1.51
C LEU A 159 2.73 1.73 1.28
N SER A 160 2.01 0.88 0.57
CA SER A 160 2.55 -0.35 -0.02
C SER A 160 2.51 -0.21 -1.53
N LEU A 161 3.50 -0.73 -2.21
CA LEU A 161 3.50 -0.88 -3.68
C LEU A 161 4.19 -2.18 -4.07
N VAL A 162 3.87 -2.68 -5.26
CA VAL A 162 4.54 -3.82 -5.90
C VAL A 162 4.77 -3.58 -7.39
N THR A 163 5.90 -4.06 -7.91
CA THR A 163 6.26 -4.09 -9.34
C THR A 163 7.09 -5.35 -9.62
N MET A 164 6.90 -5.97 -10.79
CA MET A 164 7.58 -7.22 -11.16
C MET A 164 9.08 -7.01 -11.34
N PHE A 165 9.85 -7.98 -10.87
CA PHE A 165 11.21 -8.21 -11.35
C PHE A 165 11.08 -8.96 -12.68
N ILE A 166 11.19 -8.28 -13.83
CA ILE A 166 10.76 -8.89 -15.11
C ILE A 166 11.59 -10.13 -15.51
N GLN A 167 12.82 -10.25 -15.02
CA GLN A 167 13.71 -11.37 -15.32
C GLN A 167 13.50 -12.55 -14.36
N SER A 168 12.27 -12.84 -13.95
CA SER A 168 11.93 -13.98 -13.08
C SER A 168 10.58 -14.60 -13.46
N ASN A 169 10.27 -15.74 -12.85
CA ASN A 169 8.98 -16.40 -12.97
C ASN A 169 7.91 -15.63 -12.19
N ASP A 170 8.14 -15.34 -10.90
CA ASP A 170 7.12 -14.76 -10.03
C ASP A 170 7.69 -13.83 -8.93
N LEU A 171 8.84 -13.18 -9.19
CA LEU A 171 9.41 -12.24 -8.23
C LEU A 171 8.91 -10.81 -8.42
N PHE A 172 8.78 -10.09 -7.30
CA PHE A 172 8.35 -8.70 -7.27
C PHE A 172 9.08 -7.89 -6.20
N TYR A 173 9.28 -6.61 -6.48
CA TYR A 173 9.73 -5.64 -5.49
C TYR A 173 8.55 -5.14 -4.67
N SER A 174 8.73 -4.96 -3.36
CA SER A 174 7.72 -4.37 -2.48
C SER A 174 8.27 -3.34 -1.52
N LEU A 175 7.61 -2.17 -1.44
CA LEU A 175 7.94 -1.11 -0.49
C LEU A 175 7.35 -1.41 0.90
N GLY A 176 8.22 -1.49 1.90
CA GLY A 176 7.87 -1.72 3.30
C GLY A 176 7.42 -3.14 3.63
N GLY A 177 7.60 -4.08 2.69
CA GLY A 177 7.11 -5.45 2.80
C GLY A 177 5.60 -5.54 3.00
N ALA A 178 5.14 -6.63 3.63
CA ALA A 178 3.71 -6.88 3.85
C ALA A 178 3.01 -5.73 4.58
N SER A 179 3.68 -5.07 5.53
CA SER A 179 3.10 -3.98 6.33
C SER A 179 3.09 -2.61 5.64
N GLY A 180 3.90 -2.41 4.60
CA GLY A 180 4.07 -1.10 3.96
C GLY A 180 4.92 -0.10 4.75
N LEU A 181 5.25 1.00 4.09
CA LEU A 181 6.02 2.10 4.65
C LEU A 181 5.09 3.14 5.31
N ALA A 182 5.29 3.45 6.58
CA ALA A 182 4.56 4.54 7.23
C ALA A 182 4.91 5.88 6.56
N LEU A 183 3.91 6.61 6.04
CA LEU A 183 4.11 7.89 5.35
C LEU A 183 4.45 9.05 6.30
N PHE A 184 4.21 8.85 7.59
CA PHE A 184 4.58 9.76 8.66
C PHE A 184 5.34 8.99 9.75
N SER A 185 6.51 9.48 10.15
CA SER A 185 7.41 8.78 11.08
C SER A 185 7.91 9.67 12.24
N GLY A 186 8.43 9.01 13.28
CA GLY A 186 8.98 9.65 14.49
C GLY A 186 7.94 10.22 15.45
N ASP A 187 8.40 10.74 16.59
CA ASP A 187 7.55 11.24 17.69
C ASP A 187 6.67 12.44 17.29
N GLY A 188 7.01 13.13 16.21
CA GLY A 188 6.26 14.25 15.64
C GLY A 188 5.39 13.90 14.42
N ASN A 189 5.35 12.63 13.99
CA ASN A 189 4.71 12.19 12.74
C ASN A 189 5.15 13.06 11.54
N ALA A 190 6.45 13.32 11.40
CA ALA A 190 6.97 14.09 10.27
C ALA A 190 6.74 13.31 8.96
N PRO A 191 6.40 13.98 7.84
CA PRO A 191 6.25 13.29 6.57
C PRO A 191 7.57 12.63 6.17
N VAL A 192 7.50 11.40 5.67
CA VAL A 192 8.67 10.76 5.06
C VAL A 192 9.07 11.52 3.81
N ALA A 193 10.36 11.72 3.64
CA ALA A 193 10.95 12.44 2.51
C ALA A 193 12.34 11.87 2.19
N GLY A 194 12.66 11.78 0.90
CA GLY A 194 13.96 11.32 0.42
C GLY A 194 13.94 9.93 -0.20
N ASP A 195 15.14 9.38 -0.35
CA ASP A 195 15.36 8.02 -0.83
C ASP A 195 14.93 7.02 0.27
N VAL A 196 14.10 6.05 -0.11
CA VAL A 196 13.56 5.01 0.77
C VAL A 196 13.82 3.61 0.20
N THR A 197 14.82 3.49 -0.67
CA THR A 197 15.17 2.23 -1.36
C THR A 197 15.55 1.12 -0.38
N ASP A 198 16.13 1.47 0.77
CA ASP A 198 16.42 0.55 1.88
C ASP A 198 15.16 -0.12 2.47
N ARG A 199 13.97 0.41 2.15
CA ARG A 199 12.68 -0.14 2.54
C ARG A 199 12.07 -1.03 1.46
N VAL A 200 12.72 -1.20 0.31
CA VAL A 200 12.27 -2.06 -0.77
C VAL A 200 12.92 -3.44 -0.61
N GLY A 201 12.10 -4.49 -0.61
CA GLY A 201 12.58 -5.88 -0.64
C GLY A 201 12.21 -6.55 -1.96
N LEU A 202 13.01 -7.52 -2.39
CA LEU A 202 12.65 -8.48 -3.44
C LEU A 202 11.97 -9.69 -2.79
N TRP A 203 10.81 -10.05 -3.33
CA TRP A 203 9.92 -11.09 -2.81
C TRP A 203 9.58 -12.06 -3.91
N ASP A 204 9.29 -13.27 -3.49
CA ASP A 204 8.79 -14.38 -4.29
C ASP A 204 7.30 -14.57 -3.98
N ALA A 205 6.46 -14.74 -5.00
CA ALA A 205 5.03 -14.93 -4.82
C ALA A 205 4.67 -16.36 -4.39
N GLY A 206 5.54 -17.34 -4.65
CA GLY A 206 5.35 -18.75 -4.39
C GLY A 206 4.33 -19.40 -5.34
N THR A 207 4.13 -18.84 -6.52
CA THR A 207 3.15 -19.33 -7.50
C THR A 207 3.81 -20.26 -8.51
N GLU A 208 5.04 -19.96 -8.93
CA GLU A 208 5.81 -20.74 -9.89
C GLU A 208 7.19 -21.16 -9.37
N VAL A 209 7.70 -22.28 -9.88
CA VAL A 209 9.05 -22.73 -9.57
C VAL A 209 10.04 -21.83 -10.30
N ASN A 210 10.90 -21.18 -9.54
CA ASN A 210 11.98 -20.34 -10.07
C ASN A 210 12.87 -21.09 -11.07
N GLU A 211 13.07 -20.48 -12.23
CA GLU A 211 14.15 -20.75 -13.16
C GLU A 211 15.25 -19.69 -13.03
N GLU A 212 16.39 -19.89 -13.71
CA GLU A 212 17.51 -18.94 -13.65
C GLU A 212 17.05 -17.55 -14.13
N PRO A 213 17.24 -16.50 -13.31
CA PRO A 213 16.81 -15.15 -13.65
C PRO A 213 17.40 -14.68 -14.98
N GLY A 214 16.55 -14.23 -15.89
CA GLY A 214 16.97 -13.74 -17.21
C GLY A 214 17.26 -14.82 -18.25
N VAL A 215 17.10 -16.10 -17.91
CA VAL A 215 17.34 -17.25 -18.81
C VAL A 215 16.10 -18.15 -18.93
N GLY A 216 15.39 -18.36 -17.83
CA GLY A 216 14.21 -19.24 -17.75
C GLY A 216 13.20 -19.04 -18.89
N ALA A 217 12.70 -20.14 -19.44
CA ALA A 217 11.82 -20.12 -20.60
C ALA A 217 10.39 -19.65 -20.26
N ASP A 218 10.00 -19.77 -19.01
CA ASP A 218 8.67 -19.49 -18.48
C ASP A 218 8.60 -18.08 -17.85
N GLN A 219 9.67 -17.28 -17.94
CA GLN A 219 9.67 -15.89 -17.49
C GLN A 219 8.99 -14.96 -18.50
N ALA A 220 8.36 -13.88 -18.03
CA ALA A 220 7.52 -12.98 -18.85
C ALA A 220 8.09 -12.59 -20.24
N PRO A 221 9.40 -12.27 -20.40
CA PRO A 221 9.95 -11.91 -21.71
C PRO A 221 10.08 -13.08 -22.71
N ARG A 222 10.01 -14.32 -22.22
CA ARG A 222 10.32 -15.56 -22.97
C ARG A 222 9.15 -16.55 -23.00
N GLN A 223 8.17 -16.39 -22.11
CA GLN A 223 6.99 -17.24 -22.05
C GLN A 223 6.14 -17.17 -23.32
N ARG A 224 5.39 -18.24 -23.59
CA ARG A 224 4.54 -18.37 -24.79
C ARG A 224 3.16 -17.72 -24.65
N GLY A 225 2.81 -17.32 -23.45
CA GLY A 225 1.55 -16.70 -23.04
C GLY A 225 1.57 -16.44 -21.54
N ALA A 226 0.60 -15.69 -21.04
CA ALA A 226 0.46 -15.40 -19.61
C ALA A 226 0.18 -16.67 -18.79
N ASN A 227 0.62 -16.68 -17.52
CA ASN A 227 0.46 -17.79 -16.57
C ASN A 227 0.97 -19.12 -17.15
N VAL A 228 2.24 -19.13 -17.58
CA VAL A 228 2.91 -20.30 -18.14
C VAL A 228 4.16 -20.57 -17.34
N GLY A 229 4.13 -21.67 -16.59
CA GLY A 229 5.27 -22.18 -15.83
C GLY A 229 4.89 -23.37 -14.94
N LEU A 230 5.86 -23.91 -14.22
CA LEU A 230 5.62 -25.01 -13.29
C LEU A 230 5.09 -24.48 -11.96
N VAL A 231 3.82 -24.72 -11.65
CA VAL A 231 3.20 -24.29 -10.38
C VAL A 231 3.93 -24.86 -9.16
N GLU A 232 4.35 -23.99 -8.23
CA GLU A 232 5.02 -24.36 -6.97
C GLU A 232 4.02 -24.62 -5.82
N ARG A 233 2.99 -23.77 -5.68
CA ARG A 233 2.10 -23.70 -4.50
C ARG A 233 2.85 -23.42 -3.19
N GLY A 234 3.83 -22.53 -3.25
CA GLY A 234 4.59 -22.00 -2.14
C GLY A 234 3.85 -20.93 -1.34
N THR A 235 4.63 -20.06 -0.71
CA THR A 235 4.13 -18.94 0.10
C THR A 235 4.92 -17.69 -0.22
N VAL A 236 4.27 -16.54 -0.14
CA VAL A 236 4.94 -15.26 -0.37
C VAL A 236 6.06 -15.06 0.65
N ALA A 237 7.31 -14.92 0.19
CA ALA A 237 8.48 -14.87 1.05
C ALA A 237 9.56 -13.91 0.52
N PRO A 238 10.42 -13.34 1.38
CA PRO A 238 11.58 -12.61 0.91
C PRO A 238 12.49 -13.54 0.11
N ILE A 239 13.04 -13.09 -1.02
CA ILE A 239 13.88 -13.95 -1.87
C ILE A 239 15.09 -14.51 -1.12
N ALA A 240 15.59 -13.79 -0.11
CA ALA A 240 16.69 -14.24 0.75
C ALA A 240 16.37 -15.51 1.57
N GLU A 241 15.09 -15.85 1.76
CA GLU A 241 14.63 -17.03 2.52
C GLU A 241 14.33 -18.23 1.61
N VAL A 242 13.93 -17.99 0.36
CA VAL A 242 13.56 -19.03 -0.62
C VAL A 242 14.55 -19.13 -1.79
N ASN A 243 15.78 -18.65 -1.57
CA ASN A 243 16.75 -18.42 -2.62
C ASN A 243 17.18 -19.69 -3.38
N GLY A 244 17.06 -19.65 -4.72
CA GLY A 244 17.58 -20.68 -5.63
C GLY A 244 18.71 -20.23 -6.57
N TYR A 245 18.95 -18.91 -6.70
CA TYR A 245 19.85 -18.31 -7.69
C TYR A 245 20.58 -17.09 -7.12
N ASP A 246 21.49 -16.50 -7.91
CA ASP A 246 22.09 -15.22 -7.54
C ASP A 246 21.24 -14.07 -8.07
N TYR A 247 20.84 -13.17 -7.17
CA TYR A 247 20.07 -11.97 -7.50
C TYR A 247 20.89 -10.73 -7.12
N PRO A 248 20.84 -9.65 -7.92
CA PRO A 248 21.52 -8.41 -7.58
C PRO A 248 20.89 -7.75 -6.35
N ALA A 249 21.63 -6.81 -5.75
CA ALA A 249 21.07 -6.02 -4.67
C ALA A 249 19.90 -5.16 -5.17
N THR A 250 18.87 -5.00 -4.36
CA THR A 250 17.70 -4.18 -4.70
C THR A 250 18.09 -2.77 -5.17
N GLU A 251 19.07 -2.15 -4.51
CA GLU A 251 19.55 -0.79 -4.81
C GLU A 251 20.29 -0.66 -6.15
N ASP A 252 20.73 -1.78 -6.74
CA ASP A 252 21.32 -1.83 -8.07
C ASP A 252 20.25 -1.94 -9.17
N VAL A 253 18.98 -2.15 -8.82
CA VAL A 253 17.89 -2.36 -9.78
C VAL A 253 16.82 -1.28 -9.70
N VAL A 254 16.35 -0.98 -8.50
CA VAL A 254 15.24 -0.05 -8.28
C VAL A 254 15.63 0.99 -7.24
N ARG A 255 15.28 2.25 -7.53
CA ARG A 255 15.34 3.34 -6.56
C ARG A 255 13.95 3.91 -6.32
N VAL A 256 13.56 4.05 -5.05
CA VAL A 256 12.29 4.65 -4.67
C VAL A 256 12.54 5.93 -3.89
N ARG A 257 11.95 7.04 -4.36
CA ARG A 257 11.99 8.34 -3.68
C ARG A 257 10.58 8.81 -3.35
N ILE A 258 10.42 9.35 -2.14
CA ILE A 258 9.19 9.98 -1.68
C ILE A 258 9.46 11.47 -1.44
N THR A 259 8.62 12.33 -2.00
CA THR A 259 8.69 13.78 -1.81
C THR A 259 7.35 14.27 -1.28
N PRO A 260 7.27 14.78 -0.03
CA PRO A 260 6.06 15.45 0.43
C PRO A 260 5.90 16.76 -0.33
N ASN A 261 4.73 16.96 -0.92
CA ASN A 261 4.39 18.22 -1.57
C ASN A 261 3.94 19.23 -0.51
N ASP A 262 4.21 20.50 -0.76
CA ASP A 262 3.73 21.58 0.11
C ASP A 262 2.20 21.53 0.16
N THR A 263 1.64 21.68 1.36
CA THR A 263 0.20 21.85 1.56
C THR A 263 -0.16 23.25 1.07
N GLU A 264 -1.06 23.35 0.08
CA GLU A 264 -1.73 24.62 -0.25
C GLU A 264 -2.44 25.23 0.96
#